data_AF-A0A953G521-F1
#
_entry.id   AF-A0A953G521-F1
#
_cell.length_a   1.000
_cell.length_b   1.000
_cell.length_c   1.000
_cell.angle_alpha   90.00
_cell.angle_beta   90.00
_cell.angle_gamma   90.00
#
_symmetry.space_group_name_H-M   'P 1'
#
loop_
_entity.id
_entity.type
_entity.pdbx_description
1 polymer ?
#
loop_
_entity_poly.entity_id
_entity_poly.type
_entity_poly.pdbx_seq_one_letter_code
_entity_poly.pdbx_strand_id
1 'polypeptide(L)'
;DLEFALKFQKAEQKLSFTQYTPFGKTAAVMAINHLSNREIKIFKDFFSYSLLHQNTFIGTVIPTNDESKNWNFVIHDPEPGSPNDLKCGMIKDYSDNIIMIYRVKKLKGQSNWVLLDNFGFEFIMNGWTVCAVSTINNGRVWLKDDIEEDLKLVLASISTALLVRQSLD
;
A
#
# COMPACT_ATOMS: atom_id res chain seq x y z
N ASP A 1 -17.32 -5.15 2.14
CA ASP A 1 -17.36 -6.57 1.77
C ASP A 1 -17.32 -7.47 3.02
N LEU A 2 -18.32 -8.33 3.17
CA LEU A 2 -18.49 -9.27 4.27
C LEU A 2 -17.34 -10.30 4.29
N GLU A 3 -16.78 -10.65 3.13
CA GLU A 3 -15.73 -11.66 3.02
C GLU A 3 -14.42 -11.17 3.64
N PHE A 4 -14.03 -9.91 3.40
CA PHE A 4 -12.86 -9.30 4.05
C PHE A 4 -13.11 -9.11 5.56
N ALA A 5 -14.26 -8.58 5.96
CA ALA A 5 -14.60 -8.39 7.38
C ALA A 5 -14.59 -9.72 8.18
N LEU A 6 -15.05 -10.82 7.57
CA LEU A 6 -14.98 -12.16 8.14
C LEU A 6 -13.56 -12.73 8.14
N LYS A 7 -12.76 -12.48 7.08
CA LYS A 7 -11.37 -12.96 6.97
C LYS A 7 -10.44 -12.36 8.02
N PHE A 8 -10.64 -11.10 8.43
CA PHE A 8 -9.75 -10.38 9.36
C PHE A 8 -10.41 -10.02 10.70
N GLN A 9 -11.52 -10.68 11.04
CA GLN A 9 -12.21 -10.43 12.31
C GLN A 9 -11.29 -10.60 13.53
N LYS A 10 -10.26 -11.44 13.41
CA LYS A 10 -9.29 -11.77 14.47
C LYS A 10 -7.93 -11.07 14.34
N ALA A 11 -7.73 -10.23 13.33
CA ALA A 11 -6.49 -9.46 13.20
C ALA A 11 -6.40 -8.41 14.31
N GLU A 12 -5.27 -8.36 15.02
CA GLU A 12 -5.06 -7.43 16.14
C GLU A 12 -4.79 -6.00 15.63
N GLN A 13 -3.97 -5.86 14.59
CA GLN A 13 -3.58 -4.56 14.02
C GLN A 13 -4.30 -4.29 12.70
N LYS A 14 -5.56 -3.85 12.79
CA LYS A 14 -6.41 -3.57 11.63
C LYS A 14 -6.69 -2.08 11.45
N LEU A 15 -6.72 -1.66 10.20
CA LEU A 15 -7.09 -0.34 9.76
C LEU A 15 -8.31 -0.45 8.84
N SER A 16 -9.31 0.40 9.07
CA SER A 16 -10.47 0.52 8.20
C SER A 16 -10.92 1.97 8.13
N PHE A 17 -11.04 2.50 6.92
CA PHE A 17 -11.51 3.86 6.69
C PHE A 17 -12.12 4.01 5.30
N THR A 18 -12.78 5.14 5.05
CA THR A 18 -13.27 5.52 3.72
C THR A 18 -12.41 6.65 3.17
N GLN A 19 -11.88 6.46 1.98
CA GLN A 19 -11.20 7.51 1.22
C GLN A 19 -12.23 8.25 0.36
N TYR A 20 -12.09 9.57 0.29
CA TYR A 20 -12.96 10.45 -0.50
C TYR A 20 -12.13 11.19 -1.55
N THR A 21 -12.70 11.39 -2.73
CA THR A 21 -12.20 12.38 -3.69
C THR A 21 -12.98 13.70 -3.56
N PRO A 22 -12.43 14.83 -4.04
CA PRO A 22 -13.16 16.11 -4.06
C PRO A 22 -14.46 16.08 -4.86
N PHE A 23 -14.61 15.11 -5.77
CA PHE A 23 -15.73 14.99 -6.70
C PHE A 23 -16.73 13.89 -6.30
N GLY A 24 -16.68 13.42 -5.05
CA GLY A 24 -17.68 12.52 -4.49
C GLY A 24 -17.48 11.03 -4.80
N LYS A 25 -16.39 10.63 -5.45
CA LYS A 25 -16.01 9.21 -5.51
C LYS A 25 -15.46 8.78 -4.15
N THR A 26 -15.74 7.54 -3.75
CA THR A 26 -15.24 7.00 -2.50
C THR A 26 -14.72 5.58 -2.65
N ALA A 27 -13.85 5.18 -1.73
CA ALA A 27 -13.37 3.81 -1.62
C ALA A 27 -13.33 3.40 -0.15
N ALA A 28 -13.82 2.19 0.13
CA ALA A 28 -13.56 1.56 1.41
C ALA A 28 -12.14 0.97 1.40
N VAL A 29 -11.38 1.24 2.44
CA VAL A 29 -10.01 0.78 2.59
C VAL A 29 -9.94 -0.09 3.82
N MET A 30 -9.37 -1.28 3.68
CA MET A 30 -9.13 -2.17 4.79
C MET A 30 -7.71 -2.72 4.69
N ALA A 31 -6.95 -2.63 5.77
CA ALA A 31 -5.58 -3.07 5.81
C ALA A 31 -5.24 -3.70 7.15
N ILE A 32 -4.26 -4.58 7.17
CA ILE A 32 -3.75 -5.20 8.38
C ILE A 32 -2.23 -5.14 8.40
N ASN A 33 -1.70 -4.87 9.60
CA ASN A 33 -0.29 -4.99 9.89
C ASN A 33 -0.03 -6.37 10.53
N HIS A 34 1.13 -6.97 10.23
CA HIS A 34 1.57 -8.27 10.76
C HIS A 34 0.56 -9.42 10.58
N LEU A 35 0.75 -10.20 9.52
CA LEU A 35 -0.07 -11.39 9.24
C LEU A 35 0.19 -12.51 10.25
N SER A 36 -0.88 -13.12 10.77
CA SER A 36 -0.79 -14.44 11.40
C SER A 36 -0.60 -15.54 10.35
N ASN A 37 -0.02 -16.68 10.74
CA ASN A 37 0.23 -17.82 9.83
C ASN A 37 -1.00 -18.31 9.05
N ARG A 38 -2.23 -18.08 9.56
CA ARG A 38 -3.47 -18.49 8.88
C ARG A 38 -3.87 -17.53 7.74
N GLU A 39 -3.59 -16.25 7.89
CA GLU A 39 -3.94 -15.21 6.91
C GLU A 39 -2.98 -15.21 5.71
N ILE A 40 -1.72 -15.61 5.93
CA ILE A 40 -0.70 -15.78 4.89
C ILE A 40 -1.18 -16.70 3.74
N LYS A 41 -1.93 -17.75 4.04
CA LYS A 41 -2.35 -18.74 3.03
C LYS A 41 -3.25 -18.13 1.95
N ILE A 42 -4.16 -17.23 2.33
CA ILE A 42 -5.14 -16.62 1.42
C ILE A 42 -4.45 -15.67 0.42
N PHE A 43 -3.46 -14.91 0.88
CA PHE A 43 -2.75 -13.96 0.02
C PHE A 43 -1.69 -14.59 -0.87
N LYS A 44 -1.15 -15.74 -0.45
CA LYS A 44 -0.16 -16.49 -1.23
C LYS A 44 -0.74 -16.90 -2.58
N ASP A 45 -2.01 -17.28 -2.61
CA ASP A 45 -2.72 -17.69 -3.82
C ASP A 45 -2.98 -16.51 -4.77
N PHE A 46 -3.24 -15.30 -4.25
CA PHE A 46 -3.54 -14.12 -5.06
C PHE A 46 -2.27 -13.44 -5.63
N PHE A 47 -1.25 -13.25 -4.80
CA PHE A 47 -0.05 -12.51 -5.21
C PHE A 47 1.01 -13.38 -5.88
N SER A 48 0.89 -14.72 -5.84
CA SER A 48 1.89 -15.66 -6.37
C SER A 48 3.33 -15.37 -5.87
N TYR A 49 3.45 -14.60 -4.79
CA TYR A 49 4.70 -14.13 -4.22
C TYR A 49 4.96 -14.94 -2.94
N SER A 50 6.21 -15.33 -2.71
CA SER A 50 6.52 -16.03 -1.46
C SER A 50 6.42 -15.02 -0.32
N LEU A 51 5.34 -15.13 0.46
CA LEU A 51 5.14 -14.40 1.72
C LEU A 51 6.10 -14.95 2.78
N LEU A 52 7.41 -14.86 2.52
CA LEU A 52 8.48 -15.29 3.44
C LEU A 52 8.78 -14.24 4.52
N HIS A 53 8.18 -13.05 4.41
CA HIS A 53 8.43 -11.93 5.32
C HIS A 53 7.37 -11.90 6.44
N GLN A 54 7.83 -12.02 7.69
CA GLN A 54 6.97 -11.97 8.87
C GLN A 54 6.36 -10.58 9.09
N ASN A 55 7.05 -9.51 8.67
CA ASN A 55 6.52 -8.16 8.68
C ASN A 55 5.97 -7.82 7.30
N THR A 56 4.65 -7.94 7.13
CA THR A 56 3.98 -7.60 5.87
C THR A 56 2.75 -6.77 6.19
N PHE A 57 2.64 -5.62 5.53
CA PHE A 57 1.46 -4.78 5.51
C PHE A 57 0.64 -5.08 4.25
N ILE A 58 -0.61 -5.46 4.43
CA ILE A 58 -1.48 -5.82 3.31
C ILE A 58 -2.83 -5.13 3.42
N GLY A 59 -3.53 -5.04 2.30
CA GLY A 59 -4.90 -4.55 2.33
C GLY A 59 -5.59 -4.60 0.99
N THR A 60 -6.81 -4.09 1.00
CA THR A 60 -7.67 -3.94 -0.15
C THR A 60 -8.27 -2.55 -0.20
N VAL A 61 -8.48 -2.05 -1.41
CA VAL A 61 -9.20 -0.84 -1.72
C VAL A 61 -10.38 -1.23 -2.60
N ILE A 62 -11.59 -0.91 -2.13
CA ILE A 62 -12.87 -1.27 -2.74
C ILE A 62 -13.56 0.03 -3.14
N PRO A 63 -13.50 0.46 -4.42
CA PRO A 63 -14.27 1.58 -4.90
C PRO A 63 -15.77 1.33 -4.71
N THR A 64 -16.49 2.24 -4.05
CA THR A 64 -17.91 2.05 -3.71
C THR A 64 -18.84 2.07 -4.92
N ASN A 65 -18.40 2.69 -6.01
CA ASN A 65 -19.18 2.78 -7.24
C ASN A 65 -19.02 1.54 -8.14
N ASP A 66 -18.03 0.69 -7.87
CA ASP A 66 -17.76 -0.52 -8.66
C ASP A 66 -16.90 -1.51 -7.86
N GLU A 67 -17.57 -2.41 -7.12
CA GLU A 67 -16.90 -3.44 -6.31
C GLU A 67 -16.14 -4.48 -7.16
N SER A 68 -16.29 -4.48 -8.49
CA SER A 68 -15.49 -5.35 -9.37
C SER A 68 -14.08 -4.81 -9.62
N LYS A 69 -13.85 -3.52 -9.30
CA LYS A 69 -12.57 -2.82 -9.48
C LYS A 69 -11.72 -2.76 -8.21
N ASN A 70 -11.74 -3.83 -7.44
CA ASN A 70 -10.99 -3.92 -6.20
C ASN A 70 -9.48 -4.04 -6.49
N TRP A 71 -8.69 -3.32 -5.68
CA TRP A 71 -7.24 -3.39 -5.73
C TRP A 71 -6.72 -3.94 -4.41
N ASN A 72 -5.86 -4.95 -4.49
CA ASN A 72 -5.17 -5.50 -3.34
C ASN A 72 -3.73 -5.01 -3.34
N PHE A 73 -3.16 -4.77 -2.16
CA PHE A 73 -1.76 -4.43 -2.03
C PHE A 73 -1.06 -5.28 -0.97
N VAL A 74 0.25 -5.42 -1.16
CA VAL A 74 1.17 -6.09 -0.24
C VAL A 74 2.47 -5.30 -0.20
N ILE A 75 2.96 -5.01 1.00
CA ILE A 75 4.21 -4.29 1.26
C ILE A 75 4.98 -5.02 2.36
N HIS A 76 6.15 -5.52 2.03
CA HIS A 76 7.04 -6.27 2.92
C HIS A 76 7.95 -5.32 3.69
N ASP A 77 8.17 -5.65 4.96
CA ASP A 77 9.09 -5.03 5.90
C ASP A 77 9.07 -3.47 5.86
N PRO A 78 7.92 -2.79 5.79
CA PRO A 78 7.85 -1.36 5.46
C PRO A 78 8.56 -0.41 6.45
N GLU A 79 8.99 -0.93 7.61
CA GLU A 79 9.83 -0.24 8.59
C GLU A 79 11.22 0.19 8.06
N PRO A 80 11.85 1.19 8.72
CA PRO A 80 13.28 1.46 8.58
C PRO A 80 14.12 0.25 9.04
N GLY A 81 15.24 -0.03 8.37
CA GLY A 81 16.20 -1.09 8.74
C GLY A 81 16.08 -2.39 7.94
N SER A 82 15.09 -2.46 7.04
CA SER A 82 14.80 -3.60 6.17
C SER A 82 15.88 -3.81 5.07
N PRO A 83 16.03 -5.03 4.49
CA PRO A 83 17.12 -5.37 3.57
C PRO A 83 17.33 -4.42 2.38
N ASN A 84 18.45 -4.65 1.67
CA ASN A 84 18.86 -3.83 0.53
C ASN A 84 17.88 -3.83 -0.66
N ASP A 85 16.89 -4.70 -0.71
CA ASP A 85 15.92 -4.70 -1.81
C ASP A 85 15.08 -3.42 -1.78
N LEU A 86 15.18 -2.67 -2.87
CA LEU A 86 14.37 -1.48 -3.08
C LEU A 86 12.94 -1.88 -3.42
N LYS A 87 12.73 -2.99 -4.12
CA LYS A 87 11.39 -3.50 -4.41
C LYS A 87 10.83 -4.14 -3.14
N CYS A 88 9.74 -3.58 -2.63
CA CYS A 88 9.18 -3.97 -1.34
C CYS A 88 7.70 -4.33 -1.40
N GLY A 89 7.04 -4.23 -2.54
CA GLY A 89 5.62 -4.57 -2.61
C GLY A 89 5.04 -4.49 -4.00
N MET A 90 3.74 -4.74 -4.07
CA MET A 90 2.95 -4.57 -5.27
C MET A 90 1.50 -4.24 -4.94
N ILE A 91 0.83 -3.60 -5.91
CA ILE A 91 -0.60 -3.35 -5.95
C ILE A 91 -1.12 -4.07 -7.19
N LYS A 92 -2.21 -4.82 -7.06
CA LYS A 92 -2.77 -5.63 -8.13
C LYS A 92 -4.29 -5.63 -8.09
N ASP A 93 -4.93 -5.51 -9.26
CA ASP A 93 -6.37 -5.71 -9.41
C ASP A 93 -6.71 -7.11 -9.95
N TYR A 94 -8.00 -7.38 -10.15
CA TYR A 94 -8.47 -8.65 -10.71
C TYR A 94 -8.30 -8.77 -12.23
N SER A 95 -7.89 -7.70 -12.91
CA SER A 95 -7.61 -7.68 -14.35
C SER A 95 -6.12 -7.85 -14.67
N ASP A 96 -5.32 -8.28 -13.69
CA ASP A 96 -3.86 -8.43 -13.77
C ASP A 96 -3.09 -7.12 -14.03
N ASN A 97 -3.67 -5.95 -13.76
CA ASN A 97 -2.91 -4.71 -13.72
C ASN A 97 -2.01 -4.71 -12.48
N ILE A 98 -0.73 -4.36 -12.65
CA ILE A 98 0.28 -4.40 -11.59
C ILE A 98 0.98 -3.05 -11.45
N ILE A 99 1.10 -2.60 -10.21
CA ILE A 99 1.92 -1.45 -9.81
C ILE A 99 2.94 -1.93 -8.81
N MET A 100 4.21 -1.71 -9.10
CA MET A 100 5.30 -2.12 -8.24
C MET A 100 5.59 -1.06 -7.19
N ILE A 101 5.87 -1.46 -5.95
CA ILE A 101 6.19 -0.54 -4.85
C ILE A 101 7.67 -0.66 -4.53
N TYR A 102 8.36 0.48 -4.54
CA TYR A 102 9.77 0.62 -4.21
C TYR A 102 9.97 1.52 -2.99
N ARG A 103 11.00 1.24 -2.20
CA ARG A 103 11.45 2.13 -1.11
C ARG A 103 12.25 3.29 -1.69
N VAL A 104 12.07 4.46 -1.11
CA VAL A 104 12.88 5.63 -1.40
C VAL A 104 13.94 5.77 -0.30
N LYS A 105 15.20 5.49 -0.65
CA LYS A 105 16.35 5.57 0.29
C LYS A 105 17.14 6.87 0.19
N LYS A 106 16.92 7.71 -0.84
CA LYS A 106 17.60 9.00 -1.01
C LYS A 106 16.70 10.03 -1.67
N LEU A 107 16.72 11.26 -1.17
CA LEU A 107 16.14 12.43 -1.83
C LEU A 107 17.17 13.03 -2.80
N LYS A 108 16.74 13.35 -4.03
CA LYS A 108 17.61 13.94 -5.05
C LYS A 108 18.12 15.31 -4.58
N GLY A 109 19.44 15.47 -4.45
CA GLY A 109 20.08 16.74 -4.09
C GLY A 109 20.50 16.90 -2.62
N GLN A 110 20.29 15.90 -1.76
CA GLN A 110 20.83 15.91 -0.39
C GLN A 110 22.13 15.10 -0.30
N SER A 111 23.17 15.72 0.27
CA SER A 111 24.37 15.01 0.75
C SER A 111 23.96 14.05 1.87
N ASN A 112 24.51 12.83 1.89
CA ASN A 112 24.19 11.70 2.79
C ASN A 112 24.11 12.09 4.29
N TRP A 113 23.04 12.74 4.73
CA TRP A 113 22.81 13.08 6.13
C TRP A 113 21.58 12.33 6.64
N VAL A 114 21.83 11.63 7.75
CA VAL A 114 21.01 10.67 8.47
C VAL A 114 20.76 9.37 7.70
N LEU A 115 21.28 8.27 8.27
CA LEU A 115 20.93 6.87 7.96
C LEU A 115 19.45 6.62 8.32
N LEU A 116 18.52 7.30 7.65
CA LEU A 116 17.13 6.87 7.64
C LEU A 116 17.00 5.82 6.55
N ASP A 117 16.74 4.59 6.96
CA ASP A 117 16.71 3.44 6.05
C ASP A 117 15.50 3.43 5.10
N ASN A 118 14.49 4.28 5.33
CA ASN A 118 13.34 4.48 4.46
C ASN A 118 12.74 5.89 4.60
N PHE A 119 12.69 6.67 3.51
CA PHE A 119 12.07 8.01 3.47
C PHE A 119 10.62 7.99 2.96
N GLY A 120 10.18 6.84 2.43
CA GLY A 120 8.90 6.73 1.75
C GLY A 120 8.87 5.65 0.68
N PHE A 121 7.83 5.69 -0.15
CA PHE A 121 7.55 4.70 -1.17
C PHE A 121 7.30 5.36 -2.52
N GLU A 122 7.72 4.68 -3.58
CA GLU A 122 7.49 5.05 -4.96
C GLU A 122 6.69 3.94 -5.66
N PHE A 123 5.62 4.32 -6.35
CA PHE A 123 4.70 3.40 -7.02
C PHE A 123 4.94 3.51 -8.53
N ILE A 124 5.35 2.39 -9.14
CA ILE A 124 5.80 2.33 -10.53
C ILE A 124 4.85 1.48 -11.35
N MET A 125 4.26 2.07 -12.39
CA MET A 125 3.41 1.40 -13.36
C MET A 125 4.00 1.59 -14.76
N ASN A 126 4.18 0.50 -15.51
CA ASN A 126 4.77 0.54 -16.86
C ASN A 126 6.12 1.29 -16.95
N GLY A 127 6.95 1.18 -15.91
CA GLY A 127 8.26 1.84 -15.82
C GLY A 127 8.21 3.32 -15.43
N TRP A 128 7.04 3.88 -15.17
CA TRP A 128 6.86 5.28 -14.77
C TRP A 128 6.35 5.40 -13.34
N THR A 129 6.85 6.38 -12.61
CA THR A 129 6.32 6.73 -11.31
C THR A 129 4.95 7.38 -11.45
N VAL A 130 3.95 6.79 -10.79
CA VAL A 130 2.55 7.26 -10.79
C VAL A 130 2.10 7.80 -9.44
N CYS A 131 2.82 7.44 -8.37
CA CYS A 131 2.61 7.97 -7.03
C CYS A 131 3.91 7.91 -6.23
N ALA A 132 4.09 8.84 -5.30
CA ALA A 132 5.13 8.79 -4.29
C ALA A 132 4.57 9.23 -2.93
N VAL A 133 4.96 8.52 -1.88
CA VAL A 133 4.54 8.76 -0.50
C VAL A 133 5.78 8.99 0.34
N SER A 134 5.95 10.18 0.90
CA SER A 134 6.91 10.41 1.97
C SER A 134 6.26 10.11 3.30
N THR A 135 6.91 9.32 4.15
CA THR A 135 6.42 8.95 5.49
C THR A 135 7.09 9.76 6.61
N ILE A 136 7.87 10.79 6.26
CA ILE A 136 8.55 11.69 7.20
C ILE A 136 7.89 13.08 7.19
N ASN A 137 8.12 13.87 8.25
CA ASN A 137 7.72 15.29 8.34
C ASN A 137 6.26 15.57 7.92
N ASN A 138 5.32 14.98 8.66
CA ASN A 138 3.86 15.06 8.45
C ASN A 138 3.30 14.34 7.22
N GLY A 139 4.15 13.60 6.51
CA GLY A 139 3.74 12.83 5.35
C GLY A 139 3.39 13.69 4.15
N ARG A 140 3.79 13.26 2.96
CA ARG A 140 3.39 13.92 1.70
C ARG A 140 3.08 12.89 0.66
N VAL A 141 2.05 13.14 -0.12
CA VAL A 141 1.67 12.29 -1.24
C VAL A 141 1.74 13.12 -2.52
N TRP A 142 2.42 12.57 -3.52
CA TRP A 142 2.40 13.08 -4.88
C TRP A 142 1.71 12.05 -5.76
N LEU A 143 0.78 12.50 -6.60
CA LEU A 143 0.09 11.69 -7.59
C LEU A 143 0.36 12.28 -8.97
N LYS A 144 0.56 11.42 -9.95
CA LYS A 144 0.68 11.85 -11.34
C LYS A 144 -0.68 12.36 -11.85
N ASP A 145 -0.69 13.51 -12.53
CA ASP A 145 -1.94 14.19 -12.91
C ASP A 145 -2.71 13.50 -14.05
N ASP A 146 -1.99 12.82 -14.94
CA ASP A 146 -2.50 12.24 -16.20
C ASP A 146 -2.95 10.77 -16.09
N ILE A 147 -3.20 10.28 -14.88
CA ILE A 147 -3.75 8.95 -14.64
C ILE A 147 -5.26 9.01 -14.36
N GLU A 148 -5.96 7.91 -14.58
CA GLU A 148 -7.41 7.84 -14.36
C GLU A 148 -7.80 8.16 -12.92
N GLU A 149 -8.94 8.84 -12.75
CA GLU A 149 -9.44 9.24 -11.42
C GLU A 149 -9.67 8.07 -10.47
N ASP A 150 -10.10 6.91 -10.99
CA ASP A 150 -10.25 5.69 -10.19
C ASP A 150 -8.90 5.21 -9.66
N LEU A 151 -7.86 5.27 -10.51
CA LEU A 151 -6.50 4.93 -10.11
C LEU A 151 -5.95 5.93 -9.10
N LYS A 152 -6.20 7.24 -9.27
CA LYS A 152 -5.82 8.26 -8.26
C LYS A 152 -6.44 7.95 -6.89
N LEU A 153 -7.72 7.59 -6.86
CA LEU A 153 -8.42 7.22 -5.63
C LEU A 153 -7.77 6.00 -4.97
N VAL A 154 -7.42 4.97 -5.75
CA VAL A 154 -6.71 3.79 -5.25
C VAL A 154 -5.35 4.14 -4.67
N LEU A 155 -4.52 4.89 -5.41
CA LEU A 155 -3.18 5.27 -4.94
C LEU A 155 -3.25 6.19 -3.73
N ALA A 156 -4.20 7.13 -3.68
CA ALA A 156 -4.45 7.97 -2.51
C ALA A 156 -4.86 7.13 -1.29
N SER A 157 -5.75 6.16 -1.47
CA SER A 157 -6.20 5.24 -0.42
C SER A 157 -5.05 4.47 0.21
N ILE A 158 -4.18 3.87 -0.62
CA ILE A 158 -3.01 3.11 -0.15
C ILE A 158 -1.99 4.04 0.51
N SER A 159 -1.84 5.26 -0.01
CA SER A 159 -0.96 6.27 0.58
C SER A 159 -1.41 6.67 1.98
N THR A 160 -2.71 6.93 2.17
CA THR A 160 -3.30 7.18 3.49
C THR A 160 -3.06 5.98 4.40
N ALA A 161 -3.30 4.75 3.91
CA ALA A 161 -3.07 3.54 4.69
C ALA A 161 -1.60 3.40 5.16
N LEU A 162 -0.63 3.73 4.31
CA LEU A 162 0.79 3.78 4.65
C LEU A 162 1.12 4.84 5.71
N LEU A 163 0.55 6.04 5.57
CA LEU A 163 0.80 7.16 6.49
C LEU A 163 0.23 6.90 7.88
N VAL A 164 -0.96 6.30 7.97
CA VAL A 164 -1.59 5.98 9.25
C VAL A 164 -1.16 4.63 9.81
N ARG A 165 -0.42 3.81 9.04
CA ARG A 165 0.09 2.51 9.54
C ARG A 165 0.89 2.67 10.84
N GLN A 166 1.66 3.75 10.96
CA GLN A 166 2.48 4.02 12.15
C GLN A 166 1.66 4.18 13.44
N SER A 167 0.35 4.44 13.35
CA SER A 167 -0.52 4.48 14.53
C SER A 167 -1.12 3.12 14.90
N LEU A 168 -0.79 2.05 14.17
CA LEU A 168 -1.22 0.68 14.47
C LEU A 168 -0.21 -0.07 15.38
N ASP A 169 0.97 0.51 15.59
CA ASP A 169 2.06 -0.05 16.42
C ASP A 169 1.87 0.26 17.92
#